data_AF-T1KJE8-F1
#
_entry.id   AF-T1KJE8-F1
#
_cell.length_a   1.000
_cell.length_b   1.000
_cell.length_c   1.000
_cell.angle_alpha   90.00
_cell.angle_beta   90.00
_cell.angle_gamma   90.00
#
_symmetry.space_group_name_H-M   'P 1'
#
loop_
_entity.id
_entity.type
_entity.pdbx_description
1 polymer ?
#
loop_
_entity_poly.entity_id
_entity_poly.type
_entity_poly.pdbx_seq_one_letter_code
_entity_poly.pdbx_strand_id
1 'polypeptide(L)'
;MPSINMQQCFVRNEQLKHYPKVSINSIPSRYLLMISSTSNIYGKCLFVLIVFITNLVHCRGLLYMSLDSVFSVQLRTFIYFLHGNWIFMVFYLRYNHNLLKQIDEHWNGLQIDFDYETRKYFWTRKAFYRYLTYVLFTLSIIITYGSQFYAWNDKDNSKLSREVFFKQNIIFYFLLMICVPIVYFNYIFQCFIQMDLPILAQTAVQFNLIRLKRLLNEAKKDEKSLNINAIQNIRQKYLLCCGLVDKIDEVMSPCLFLMFTDFVVHASALSHALLYTELNQSTQWAVVMQNSLNLINAWLFTRSTLQIHEKSLESLAIVYKLSMKTNSIHLLNEISLFLNHNEIGFTFGGMFMLTTSSLSTLFSVLITFILALPSFAT
;
A
#
# COMPACT_ATOMS: atom_id res chain seq x y z
N MET A 1 -5.24 16.40 43.40
CA MET A 1 -5.72 16.25 42.00
C MET A 1 -5.87 17.64 41.40
N PRO A 2 -4.96 18.12 40.52
CA PRO A 2 -5.20 19.37 39.83
C PRO A 2 -6.01 19.11 38.55
N SER A 3 -7.13 19.82 38.47
CA SER A 3 -8.07 19.90 37.36
C SER A 3 -7.39 20.34 36.06
N ILE A 4 -7.48 19.51 35.02
CA ILE A 4 -7.06 19.87 33.67
C ILE A 4 -8.02 20.93 33.15
N ASN A 5 -7.49 22.13 32.91
CA ASN A 5 -8.22 23.30 32.48
C ASN A 5 -8.64 23.13 30.99
N MET A 6 -9.84 22.60 30.76
CA MET A 6 -10.42 22.40 29.41
C MET A 6 -10.69 23.71 28.63
N GLN A 7 -10.56 24.87 29.27
CA GLN A 7 -10.98 26.15 28.69
C GLN A 7 -10.00 26.80 27.70
N GLN A 8 -8.83 26.20 27.43
CA GLN A 8 -7.88 26.75 26.44
C GLN A 8 -7.86 26.03 25.09
N CYS A 9 -8.74 25.05 24.87
CA CYS A 9 -8.91 24.44 23.55
C CYS A 9 -9.78 25.36 22.68
N PHE A 10 -9.12 26.38 22.11
CA PHE A 10 -9.68 27.40 21.23
C PHE A 10 -10.79 26.86 20.32
N VAL A 11 -12.00 27.32 20.62
CA VAL A 11 -13.22 27.20 19.83
C VAL A 11 -12.98 27.95 18.52
N ARG A 12 -12.69 27.19 17.45
CA ARG A 12 -12.90 27.66 16.07
C ARG A 12 -14.26 27.10 15.65
N ASN A 13 -15.20 27.99 15.39
CA ASN A 13 -16.62 27.78 15.06
C ASN A 13 -16.88 27.06 13.72
N GLU A 14 -16.16 25.97 13.44
CA GLU A 14 -16.68 24.91 12.58
C GLU A 14 -17.26 23.87 13.54
N GLN A 15 -18.53 23.48 13.40
CA GLN A 15 -19.07 22.34 14.14
C GLN A 15 -18.07 21.18 14.01
N LEU A 16 -17.32 20.90 15.07
CA LEU A 16 -16.20 19.94 15.03
C LEU A 16 -16.78 18.59 14.64
N LYS A 17 -16.66 18.24 13.35
CA LYS A 17 -17.12 16.95 12.84
C LYS A 17 -16.43 15.90 13.69
N HIS A 18 -17.18 15.17 14.50
CA HIS A 18 -16.59 14.20 15.43
C HIS A 18 -15.96 13.06 14.62
N TYR A 19 -14.66 13.19 14.36
CA TYR A 19 -13.89 12.14 13.70
C TYR A 19 -13.78 10.94 14.64
N PRO A 20 -14.07 9.71 14.16
CA PRO A 20 -14.01 8.51 15.00
C PRO A 20 -12.60 8.26 15.53
N LYS A 21 -12.51 7.38 16.55
CA LYS A 21 -11.22 6.81 16.97
C LYS A 21 -10.50 6.20 15.77
N VAL A 22 -9.19 6.40 15.65
CA VAL A 22 -8.42 5.77 14.58
C VAL A 22 -8.38 4.28 14.85
N SER A 23 -8.75 3.48 13.85
CA SER A 23 -8.64 2.04 13.94
C SER A 23 -8.41 1.43 12.55
N ILE A 24 -7.58 0.41 12.54
CA ILE A 24 -7.38 -0.49 11.41
C ILE A 24 -8.32 -1.70 11.45
N ASN A 25 -9.11 -1.87 12.53
CA ASN A 25 -10.14 -2.89 12.67
C ASN A 25 -11.38 -2.58 11.79
N SER A 26 -11.16 -2.60 10.48
CA SER A 26 -12.18 -2.40 9.45
C SER A 26 -12.67 -3.75 8.91
N ILE A 27 -13.77 -3.74 8.15
CA ILE A 27 -14.31 -4.96 7.51
C ILE A 27 -13.22 -5.72 6.72
N PRO A 28 -12.38 -5.05 5.88
CA PRO A 28 -11.28 -5.73 5.21
C PRO A 28 -10.27 -6.40 6.16
N SER A 29 -9.92 -5.73 7.25
CA SER A 29 -9.01 -6.26 8.25
C SER A 29 -9.57 -7.51 8.92
N ARG A 30 -10.83 -7.46 9.37
CA ARG A 30 -11.50 -8.61 10.02
C ARG A 30 -11.57 -9.82 9.10
N TYR A 31 -11.89 -9.59 7.83
CA TYR A 31 -11.94 -10.65 6.83
C TYR A 31 -10.57 -11.30 6.62
N LEU A 32 -9.51 -10.51 6.39
CA LEU A 32 -8.17 -11.07 6.19
C LEU A 32 -7.63 -11.78 7.44
N LEU A 33 -7.98 -11.29 8.64
CA LEU A 33 -7.63 -11.95 9.89
C LEU A 33 -8.36 -13.29 10.07
N MET A 34 -9.62 -13.38 9.64
CA MET A 34 -10.40 -14.62 9.65
C MET A 34 -9.73 -15.71 8.80
N ILE A 35 -9.05 -15.34 7.71
CA ILE A 35 -8.30 -16.26 6.85
C ILE A 35 -6.79 -16.25 7.09
N SER A 36 -6.29 -15.68 8.18
CA SER A 36 -4.85 -15.56 8.46
C SER A 36 -4.22 -16.87 8.94
N SER A 37 -2.89 -16.94 8.94
CA SER A 37 -2.12 -18.09 9.47
C SER A 37 -2.40 -18.41 10.95
N THR A 38 -2.81 -17.42 11.74
CA THR A 38 -3.19 -17.57 13.16
C THR A 38 -4.67 -17.87 13.38
N SER A 39 -5.47 -18.00 12.30
CA SER A 39 -6.89 -18.32 12.40
C SER A 39 -7.13 -19.77 12.86
N ASN A 40 -8.39 -20.09 13.15
CA ASN A 40 -8.82 -21.44 13.45
C ASN A 40 -8.76 -22.35 12.21
N ILE A 41 -9.07 -23.64 12.37
CA ILE A 41 -9.01 -24.62 11.28
C ILE A 41 -9.90 -24.23 10.09
N TYR A 42 -11.08 -23.65 10.36
CA TYR A 42 -12.00 -23.21 9.32
C TYR A 42 -11.42 -22.06 8.47
N GLY A 43 -10.77 -21.08 9.11
CA GLY A 43 -10.09 -19.99 8.42
C GLY A 43 -8.97 -20.47 7.52
N LYS A 44 -8.17 -21.44 7.98
CA LYS A 44 -7.11 -22.08 7.19
C LYS A 44 -7.65 -22.88 6.01
N CYS A 45 -8.74 -23.63 6.20
CA CYS A 45 -9.41 -24.33 5.09
C CYS A 45 -9.97 -23.34 4.05
N LEU A 46 -10.59 -22.24 4.51
CA LEU A 46 -11.07 -21.18 3.63
C LEU A 46 -9.93 -20.53 2.85
N PHE A 47 -8.78 -20.31 3.49
CA PHE A 47 -7.58 -19.82 2.81
C PHE A 47 -7.12 -20.78 1.70
N VAL A 48 -7.01 -22.09 1.97
CA VAL A 48 -6.63 -23.09 0.96
C VAL A 48 -7.62 -23.10 -0.21
N LEU A 49 -8.93 -22.99 0.07
CA LEU A 49 -9.96 -22.90 -0.97
C LEU A 49 -9.81 -21.64 -1.82
N ILE A 50 -9.54 -20.48 -1.20
CA ILE A 50 -9.31 -19.23 -1.93
C ILE A 50 -8.05 -19.34 -2.80
N VAL A 51 -6.95 -19.87 -2.27
CA VAL A 51 -5.72 -20.13 -3.05
C VAL A 51 -6.02 -21.05 -4.23
N PHE A 52 -6.79 -22.12 -4.03
CA PHE A 52 -7.19 -23.02 -5.12
C PHE A 52 -8.00 -22.27 -6.20
N ILE A 53 -8.99 -21.46 -5.81
CA ILE A 53 -9.80 -20.66 -6.74
C ILE A 53 -8.93 -19.64 -7.49
N THR A 54 -8.03 -18.94 -6.80
CA THR A 54 -7.06 -18.00 -7.38
C THR A 54 -6.19 -18.70 -8.41
N ASN A 55 -5.69 -19.89 -8.10
CA ASN A 55 -4.93 -20.71 -9.04
C ASN A 55 -5.78 -21.16 -10.23
N LEU A 56 -7.06 -21.53 -10.06
CA LEU A 56 -7.94 -21.85 -11.19
C LEU A 56 -8.12 -20.66 -12.15
N VAL A 57 -8.22 -19.44 -11.62
CA VAL A 57 -8.35 -18.22 -12.43
C VAL A 57 -7.04 -17.90 -13.16
N HIS A 58 -5.89 -17.94 -12.48
CA HIS A 58 -4.61 -17.50 -13.04
C HIS A 58 -3.83 -18.61 -13.79
N CYS A 59 -3.96 -19.89 -13.43
CA CYS A 59 -3.35 -21.01 -14.15
C CYS A 59 -4.00 -21.29 -15.49
N ARG A 60 -5.22 -20.77 -15.77
CA ARG A 60 -5.87 -20.95 -17.07
C ARG A 60 -4.96 -20.47 -18.20
N GLY A 61 -4.24 -19.35 -18.01
CA GLY A 61 -3.29 -18.86 -18.99
C GLY A 61 -2.04 -19.73 -19.15
N LEU A 62 -1.61 -20.42 -18.07
CA LEU A 62 -0.46 -21.33 -18.08
C LEU A 62 -0.74 -22.65 -18.80
N LEU A 63 -1.98 -23.15 -18.74
CA LEU A 63 -2.37 -24.41 -19.38
C LEU A 63 -2.32 -24.38 -20.91
N TYR A 64 -2.32 -23.19 -21.51
CA TYR A 64 -2.20 -23.01 -22.97
C TYR A 64 -0.79 -22.63 -23.41
N MET A 65 0.21 -22.71 -22.52
CA MET A 65 1.60 -22.40 -22.85
C MET A 65 2.30 -23.60 -23.50
N SER A 66 2.88 -23.40 -24.69
CA SER A 66 3.87 -24.33 -25.24
C SER A 66 5.24 -24.07 -24.62
N LEU A 67 6.00 -25.12 -24.31
CA LEU A 67 7.38 -25.02 -23.79
C LEU A 67 8.34 -24.25 -24.74
N ASP A 68 7.99 -24.14 -26.02
CA ASP A 68 8.80 -23.46 -27.03
C ASP A 68 8.63 -21.93 -27.07
N SER A 69 7.63 -21.35 -26.38
CA SER A 69 7.33 -19.91 -26.41
C SER A 69 7.57 -19.16 -25.09
N VAL A 70 8.46 -19.72 -24.25
CA VAL A 70 8.82 -19.22 -22.91
C VAL A 70 9.28 -17.76 -22.89
N PHE A 71 9.83 -17.24 -23.99
CA PHE A 71 10.55 -15.96 -24.00
C PHE A 71 9.73 -14.70 -24.37
N SER A 72 8.54 -14.77 -24.98
CA SER A 72 7.90 -13.54 -25.53
C SER A 72 6.56 -13.12 -24.90
N VAL A 73 5.60 -14.03 -24.71
CA VAL A 73 4.26 -13.70 -24.14
C VAL A 73 4.01 -14.41 -22.80
N GLN A 74 4.81 -15.43 -22.50
CA GLN A 74 4.60 -16.32 -21.37
C GLN A 74 5.17 -15.80 -20.05
N LEU A 75 6.28 -15.06 -20.08
CA LEU A 75 6.88 -14.43 -18.90
C LEU A 75 5.88 -13.51 -18.17
N ARG A 76 5.11 -12.69 -18.92
CA ARG A 76 4.10 -11.79 -18.35
C ARG A 76 3.02 -12.55 -17.58
N THR A 77 2.47 -13.61 -18.20
CA THR A 77 1.43 -14.45 -17.58
C THR A 77 1.97 -15.20 -16.37
N PHE A 78 3.24 -15.65 -16.42
CA PHE A 78 3.93 -16.26 -15.28
C PHE A 78 4.14 -15.26 -14.13
N ILE A 79 4.57 -14.02 -14.42
CA ILE A 79 4.74 -12.99 -13.40
C ILE A 79 3.39 -12.59 -12.79
N TYR A 80 2.31 -12.47 -13.58
CA TYR A 80 0.97 -12.24 -13.01
C TYR A 80 0.52 -13.36 -12.09
N PHE A 81 0.77 -14.61 -12.48
CA PHE A 81 0.47 -15.77 -11.67
C PHE A 81 1.24 -15.72 -10.33
N LEU A 82 2.55 -15.45 -10.39
CA LEU A 82 3.40 -15.32 -9.21
C LEU A 82 2.96 -14.16 -8.32
N HIS A 83 2.69 -12.99 -8.90
CA HIS A 83 2.26 -11.80 -8.18
C HIS A 83 0.93 -12.02 -7.45
N GLY A 84 -0.07 -12.57 -8.17
CA GLY A 84 -1.40 -12.86 -7.61
C GLY A 84 -1.36 -13.85 -6.45
N ASN A 85 -0.47 -14.85 -6.51
CA ASN A 85 -0.32 -15.83 -5.43
C ASN A 85 0.57 -15.31 -4.29
N TRP A 86 1.68 -14.63 -4.58
CA TRP A 86 2.63 -14.20 -3.56
C TRP A 86 2.10 -13.09 -2.67
N ILE A 87 1.36 -12.11 -3.20
CA ILE A 87 0.72 -11.10 -2.34
C ILE A 87 -0.22 -11.79 -1.34
N PHE A 88 -1.01 -12.74 -1.82
CA PHE A 88 -1.91 -13.53 -0.98
C PHE A 88 -1.17 -14.28 0.14
N MET A 89 -0.06 -14.93 -0.20
CA MET A 89 0.77 -15.65 0.76
C MET A 89 1.41 -14.70 1.79
N VAL A 90 1.89 -13.54 1.35
CA VAL A 90 2.44 -12.50 2.24
C VAL A 90 1.38 -12.07 3.26
N PHE A 91 0.16 -11.76 2.81
CA PHE A 91 -0.93 -11.38 3.72
C PHE A 91 -1.30 -12.51 4.68
N TYR A 92 -1.44 -13.74 4.19
CA TYR A 92 -1.75 -14.91 5.03
C TYR A 92 -0.73 -15.12 6.16
N LEU A 93 0.55 -15.06 5.83
CA LEU A 93 1.63 -15.34 6.77
C LEU A 93 1.89 -14.16 7.72
N ARG A 94 1.98 -12.94 7.17
CA ARG A 94 2.43 -11.76 7.92
C ARG A 94 1.27 -10.97 8.54
N TYR A 95 0.15 -10.80 7.85
CA TYR A 95 -1.00 -10.03 8.36
C TYR A 95 -1.91 -10.91 9.24
N ASN A 96 -1.53 -11.05 10.51
CA ASN A 96 -2.17 -11.96 11.46
C ASN A 96 -2.54 -11.27 12.79
N HIS A 97 -3.21 -11.99 13.70
CA HIS A 97 -3.69 -11.41 14.96
C HIS A 97 -2.57 -10.90 15.87
N ASN A 98 -1.40 -11.56 15.85
CA ASN A 98 -0.25 -11.15 16.66
C ASN A 98 0.32 -9.82 16.15
N LEU A 99 0.46 -9.68 14.83
CA LEU A 99 0.89 -8.42 14.22
C LEU A 99 -0.08 -7.28 14.56
N LEU A 100 -1.39 -7.53 14.39
CA LEU A 100 -2.39 -6.51 14.66
C LEU A 100 -2.33 -6.04 16.13
N LYS A 101 -2.16 -6.98 17.07
CA LYS A 101 -2.01 -6.67 18.48
C LYS A 101 -0.80 -5.78 18.76
N GLN A 102 0.36 -6.07 18.15
CA GLN A 102 1.58 -5.26 18.30
C GLN A 102 1.39 -3.84 17.72
N ILE A 103 0.74 -3.73 16.56
CA ILE A 103 0.39 -2.43 15.95
C ILE A 103 -0.53 -1.63 16.90
N ASP A 104 -1.56 -2.26 17.46
CA ASP A 104 -2.48 -1.61 18.38
C ASP A 104 -1.79 -1.20 19.70
N GLU A 105 -0.87 -2.01 20.23
CA GLU A 105 -0.07 -1.68 21.41
C GLU A 105 0.78 -0.42 21.20
N HIS A 106 1.55 -0.35 20.10
CA HIS A 106 2.32 0.83 19.74
C HIS A 106 1.43 2.06 19.50
N TRP A 107 0.31 1.88 18.78
CA TRP A 107 -0.63 2.96 18.50
C TRP A 107 -1.26 3.53 19.78
N ASN A 108 -1.75 2.67 20.67
CA ASN A 108 -2.36 3.09 21.93
C ASN A 108 -1.33 3.79 22.84
N GLY A 109 -0.07 3.36 22.81
CA GLY A 109 1.04 4.02 23.52
C GLY A 109 1.26 5.49 23.10
N LEU A 110 0.96 5.83 21.83
CA LEU A 110 1.08 7.22 21.35
C LEU A 110 0.01 8.15 21.93
N GLN A 111 -1.13 7.59 22.36
CA GLN A 111 -2.30 8.31 22.89
C GLN A 111 -2.84 9.38 21.90
N ILE A 112 -2.81 9.07 20.60
CA ILE A 112 -3.16 9.99 19.52
C ILE A 112 -4.68 10.23 19.40
N ASP A 113 -5.50 9.28 19.86
CA ASP A 113 -6.95 9.32 19.65
C ASP A 113 -7.65 10.52 20.31
N PHE A 114 -7.00 11.21 21.23
CA PHE A 114 -7.51 12.43 21.84
C PHE A 114 -7.23 13.68 20.98
N ASP A 115 -6.29 13.64 20.04
CA ASP A 115 -5.92 14.78 19.20
C ASP A 115 -6.85 14.88 17.98
N TYR A 116 -7.58 15.99 17.88
CA TYR A 116 -8.55 16.22 16.79
C TYR A 116 -7.87 16.38 15.43
N GLU A 117 -6.77 17.13 15.34
CA GLU A 117 -6.08 17.40 14.07
C GLU A 117 -5.54 16.11 13.45
N THR A 118 -4.98 15.23 14.29
CA THR A 118 -4.45 13.94 13.84
C THR A 118 -5.56 12.99 13.41
N ARG A 119 -6.69 12.93 14.13
CA ARG A 119 -7.88 12.17 13.70
C ARG A 119 -8.44 12.68 12.38
N LYS A 120 -8.58 14.00 12.24
CA LYS A 120 -9.00 14.64 10.98
C LYS A 120 -8.08 14.25 9.83
N TYR A 121 -6.76 14.29 10.06
CA TYR A 121 -5.75 13.90 9.07
C TYR A 121 -5.92 12.45 8.60
N PHE A 122 -6.03 11.50 9.55
CA PHE A 122 -6.21 10.08 9.26
C PHE A 122 -7.45 9.81 8.42
N TRP A 123 -8.62 10.27 8.89
CA TRP A 123 -9.90 9.96 8.24
C TRP A 123 -10.04 10.63 6.88
N THR A 124 -9.52 11.84 6.72
CA THR A 124 -9.53 12.54 5.42
C THR A 124 -8.73 11.75 4.39
N ARG A 125 -7.51 11.31 4.75
CA ARG A 125 -6.69 10.49 3.85
C ARG A 125 -7.30 9.13 3.59
N LYS A 126 -7.73 8.43 4.64
CA LYS A 126 -8.37 7.12 4.52
C LYS A 126 -9.57 7.15 3.58
N ALA A 127 -10.45 8.15 3.71
CA ALA A 127 -11.60 8.31 2.83
C ALA A 127 -11.17 8.58 1.38
N PHE A 128 -10.23 9.52 1.17
CA PHE A 128 -9.73 9.87 -0.16
C PHE A 128 -9.09 8.67 -0.87
N TYR A 129 -8.14 7.99 -0.22
CA TYR A 129 -7.43 6.84 -0.81
C TYR A 129 -8.35 5.65 -1.05
N ARG A 130 -9.30 5.36 -0.14
CA ARG A 130 -10.28 4.30 -0.36
C ARG A 130 -11.19 4.61 -1.55
N TYR A 131 -11.73 5.82 -1.63
CA TYR A 131 -12.55 6.25 -2.77
C TYR A 131 -11.80 6.10 -4.09
N LEU A 132 -10.56 6.58 -4.14
CA LEU A 132 -9.72 6.48 -5.33
C LEU A 132 -9.45 5.00 -5.70
N THR A 133 -9.12 4.17 -4.71
CA THR A 133 -8.94 2.72 -4.89
C THR A 133 -10.21 2.08 -5.47
N TYR A 134 -11.40 2.37 -4.93
CA TYR A 134 -12.67 1.86 -5.47
C TYR A 134 -12.88 2.23 -6.94
N VAL A 135 -12.62 3.49 -7.30
CA VAL A 135 -12.78 3.97 -8.68
C VAL A 135 -11.82 3.23 -9.62
N LEU A 136 -10.52 3.15 -9.28
CA LEU A 136 -9.52 2.46 -10.10
C LEU A 136 -9.86 0.98 -10.28
N PHE A 137 -10.27 0.31 -9.21
CA PHE A 137 -10.66 -1.10 -9.27
C PHE A 137 -11.90 -1.34 -10.13
N THR A 138 -12.91 -0.49 -9.99
CA THR A 138 -14.15 -0.61 -10.77
C THR A 138 -13.86 -0.42 -12.25
N LEU A 139 -13.05 0.59 -12.62
CA LEU A 139 -12.63 0.83 -14.00
C LEU A 139 -11.80 -0.35 -14.55
N SER A 140 -10.85 -0.86 -13.78
CA SER A 140 -10.01 -2.00 -14.14
C SER A 140 -10.84 -3.26 -14.42
N ILE A 141 -11.85 -3.55 -13.60
CA ILE A 141 -12.81 -4.65 -13.81
C ILE A 141 -13.62 -4.44 -15.10
N ILE A 142 -14.19 -3.24 -15.29
CA ILE A 142 -15.00 -2.92 -16.47
C ILE A 142 -14.20 -3.10 -17.76
N ILE A 143 -12.97 -2.60 -17.81
CA ILE A 143 -12.11 -2.71 -19.00
C ILE A 143 -11.70 -4.17 -19.25
N THR A 144 -11.25 -4.87 -18.22
CA THR A 144 -10.75 -6.24 -18.34
C THR A 144 -11.85 -7.20 -18.76
N TYR A 145 -13.01 -7.17 -18.10
CA TYR A 145 -14.09 -8.13 -18.37
C TYR A 145 -15.04 -7.68 -19.46
N GLY A 146 -15.24 -6.37 -19.64
CA GLY A 146 -16.02 -5.85 -20.76
C GLY A 146 -15.40 -6.22 -22.10
N SER A 147 -14.07 -6.10 -22.22
CA SER A 147 -13.35 -6.50 -23.44
C SER A 147 -13.36 -8.02 -23.67
N GLN A 148 -13.20 -8.83 -22.61
CA GLN A 148 -13.29 -10.29 -22.72
C GLN A 148 -14.70 -10.77 -23.08
N PHE A 149 -15.74 -10.16 -22.52
CA PHE A 149 -17.12 -10.48 -22.84
C PHE A 149 -17.44 -10.15 -24.31
N TYR A 150 -17.00 -8.98 -24.78
CA TYR A 150 -17.16 -8.58 -26.18
C TYR A 150 -16.43 -9.53 -27.13
N ALA A 151 -15.15 -9.83 -26.86
CA ALA A 151 -14.34 -10.73 -27.68
C ALA A 151 -14.86 -12.18 -27.70
N TRP A 152 -15.50 -12.64 -26.61
CA TRP A 152 -16.14 -13.95 -26.55
C TRP A 152 -17.41 -14.02 -27.40
N ASN A 153 -18.20 -12.94 -27.40
CA ASN A 153 -19.46 -12.86 -28.13
C ASN A 153 -19.26 -12.66 -29.64
N ASP A 154 -18.15 -12.04 -30.05
CA ASP A 154 -17.81 -11.75 -31.46
C ASP A 154 -17.13 -12.93 -32.18
N LYS A 155 -16.55 -13.88 -31.44
CA LYS A 155 -16.04 -15.12 -32.04
C LYS A 155 -17.22 -15.92 -32.57
N ASP A 156 -17.27 -16.08 -33.88
CA ASP A 156 -18.25 -16.85 -34.64
C ASP A 156 -18.21 -18.34 -34.20
N ASN A 157 -18.88 -18.62 -33.09
CA ASN A 157 -18.92 -19.93 -32.42
C ASN A 157 -19.74 -20.96 -33.21
N SER A 158 -20.17 -20.62 -34.43
CA SER A 158 -20.96 -21.43 -35.35
C SER A 158 -20.25 -22.69 -35.86
N LYS A 159 -18.93 -22.80 -35.67
CA LYS A 159 -18.11 -23.95 -36.15
C LYS A 159 -17.80 -25.02 -35.10
N LEU A 160 -18.16 -24.83 -33.83
CA LEU A 160 -17.94 -25.83 -32.78
C LEU A 160 -19.14 -26.78 -32.63
N SER A 161 -18.89 -28.05 -32.35
CA SER A 161 -19.96 -29.00 -32.03
C SER A 161 -20.71 -28.53 -30.79
N ARG A 162 -22.04 -28.71 -30.76
CA ARG A 162 -22.92 -28.25 -29.67
C ARG A 162 -22.43 -28.67 -28.28
N GLU A 163 -21.87 -29.86 -28.15
CA GLU A 163 -21.40 -30.39 -26.87
C GLU A 163 -20.09 -29.73 -26.39
N VAL A 164 -19.14 -29.49 -27.29
CA VAL A 164 -17.88 -28.80 -26.97
C VAL A 164 -18.15 -27.33 -26.67
N PHE A 165 -19.05 -26.70 -27.45
CA PHE A 165 -19.53 -25.35 -27.21
C PHE A 165 -20.20 -25.21 -25.82
N PHE A 166 -21.07 -26.16 -25.45
CA PHE A 166 -21.73 -26.14 -24.15
C PHE A 166 -20.75 -26.31 -22.98
N LYS A 167 -19.82 -27.28 -23.06
CA LYS A 167 -18.80 -27.52 -22.02
C LYS A 167 -17.86 -26.33 -21.83
N GLN A 168 -17.38 -25.72 -22.92
CA GLN A 168 -16.50 -24.54 -22.84
C GLN A 168 -17.22 -23.32 -22.28
N ASN A 169 -18.49 -23.10 -22.65
CA ASN A 169 -19.30 -22.02 -22.11
C ASN A 169 -19.56 -22.18 -20.60
N ILE A 170 -19.91 -23.38 -20.11
CA ILE A 170 -20.14 -23.61 -18.68
C ILE A 170 -18.89 -23.31 -17.86
N ILE A 171 -17.72 -23.81 -18.29
CA ILE A 171 -16.45 -23.56 -17.59
C ILE A 171 -16.13 -22.06 -17.60
N PHE A 172 -16.34 -21.39 -18.75
CA PHE A 172 -16.14 -19.94 -18.87
C PHE A 172 -17.05 -19.16 -17.91
N TYR A 173 -18.36 -19.45 -17.89
CA TYR A 173 -19.31 -18.78 -17.01
C TYR A 173 -19.04 -19.08 -15.53
N PHE A 174 -18.67 -20.32 -15.18
CA PHE A 174 -18.29 -20.66 -13.81
C PHE A 174 -17.08 -19.84 -13.34
N LEU A 175 -16.02 -19.78 -14.16
CA LEU A 175 -14.85 -18.97 -13.84
C LEU A 175 -15.18 -17.49 -13.74
N LEU A 176 -15.95 -16.94 -14.68
CA LEU A 176 -16.28 -15.52 -14.75
C LEU A 176 -17.26 -15.06 -13.67
N MET A 177 -18.29 -15.85 -13.37
CA MET A 177 -19.38 -15.44 -12.47
C MET A 177 -19.16 -15.86 -11.02
N ILE A 178 -18.31 -16.87 -10.77
CA ILE A 178 -18.07 -17.39 -9.41
C ILE A 178 -16.63 -17.15 -8.98
N CYS A 179 -15.65 -17.68 -9.72
CA CYS A 179 -14.25 -17.61 -9.29
C CYS A 179 -13.70 -16.18 -9.30
N VAL A 180 -13.92 -15.44 -10.38
CA VAL A 180 -13.42 -14.06 -10.55
C VAL A 180 -13.90 -13.13 -9.43
N PRO A 181 -15.21 -13.05 -9.09
CA PRO A 181 -15.66 -12.22 -7.97
C PRO A 181 -15.00 -12.55 -6.64
N ILE A 182 -14.76 -13.83 -6.35
CA ILE A 182 -14.07 -14.27 -5.12
C ILE A 182 -12.63 -13.75 -5.08
N VAL A 183 -11.89 -13.90 -6.19
CA VAL A 183 -10.51 -13.41 -6.29
C VAL A 183 -10.45 -11.88 -6.15
N TYR A 184 -11.32 -11.16 -6.86
CA TYR A 184 -11.35 -9.69 -6.79
C TYR A 184 -11.77 -9.16 -5.42
N PHE A 185 -12.74 -9.81 -4.77
CA PHE A 185 -13.14 -9.44 -3.42
C PHE A 185 -11.96 -9.47 -2.46
N ASN A 186 -11.17 -10.54 -2.51
CA ASN A 186 -9.96 -10.66 -1.69
C ASN A 186 -8.90 -9.61 -2.06
N TYR A 187 -8.65 -9.40 -3.35
CA TYR A 187 -7.64 -8.46 -3.82
C TYR A 187 -7.98 -7.02 -3.43
N ILE A 188 -9.25 -6.61 -3.54
CA ILE A 188 -9.74 -5.30 -3.07
C ILE A 188 -9.48 -5.15 -1.56
N PHE A 189 -9.74 -6.19 -0.77
CA PHE A 189 -9.57 -6.15 0.67
C PHE A 189 -8.09 -6.05 1.06
N GLN A 190 -7.21 -6.76 0.36
CA GLN A 190 -5.75 -6.63 0.50
C GLN A 190 -5.30 -5.21 0.17
N CYS A 191 -5.75 -4.63 -0.95
CA CYS A 191 -5.41 -3.27 -1.32
C CYS A 191 -5.88 -2.23 -0.29
N PHE A 192 -7.04 -2.41 0.35
CA PHE A 192 -7.44 -1.52 1.44
C PHE A 192 -6.51 -1.59 2.63
N ILE A 193 -6.00 -2.77 2.98
CA ILE A 193 -5.03 -2.89 4.07
C ILE A 193 -3.67 -2.33 3.67
N GLN A 194 -3.22 -2.56 2.43
CA GLN A 194 -2.01 -1.96 1.89
C GLN A 194 -2.07 -0.42 1.86
N MET A 195 -3.25 0.20 1.82
CA MET A 195 -3.41 1.66 1.92
C MET A 195 -3.57 2.13 3.37
N ASP A 196 -4.40 1.44 4.16
CA ASP A 196 -4.70 1.81 5.54
C ASP A 196 -3.44 1.78 6.42
N LEU A 197 -2.55 0.81 6.22
CA LEU A 197 -1.32 0.64 7.01
C LEU A 197 -0.32 1.81 6.81
N PRO A 198 0.08 2.20 5.59
CA PRO A 198 0.87 3.41 5.37
C PRO A 198 0.20 4.68 5.91
N ILE A 199 -1.12 4.83 5.78
CA ILE A 199 -1.83 6.01 6.31
C ILE A 199 -1.74 6.06 7.85
N LEU A 200 -1.83 4.90 8.52
CA LEU A 200 -1.64 4.81 9.97
C LEU A 200 -0.22 5.26 10.37
N ALA A 201 0.80 4.71 9.70
CA ALA A 201 2.21 5.08 9.88
C ALA A 201 2.46 6.59 9.66
N GLN A 202 1.99 7.13 8.53
CA GLN A 202 2.07 8.56 8.23
C GLN A 202 1.42 9.41 9.31
N THR A 203 0.28 8.97 9.83
CA THR A 203 -0.47 9.71 10.86
C THR A 203 0.33 9.76 12.16
N ALA A 204 0.97 8.65 12.54
CA ALA A 204 1.84 8.59 13.71
C ALA A 204 3.06 9.52 13.59
N VAL A 205 3.73 9.54 12.43
CA VAL A 205 4.85 10.46 12.17
C VAL A 205 4.37 11.92 12.13
N GLN A 206 3.22 12.19 11.48
CA GLN A 206 2.62 13.52 11.40
C GLN A 206 2.29 14.09 12.78
N PHE A 207 1.84 13.26 13.72
CA PHE A 207 1.57 13.67 15.08
C PHE A 207 2.81 14.20 15.81
N ASN A 208 3.94 13.47 15.71
CA ASN A 208 5.21 13.95 16.27
C ASN A 208 5.67 15.24 15.59
N LEU A 209 5.54 15.33 14.27
CA LEU A 209 5.87 16.53 13.52
C LEU A 209 5.06 17.76 13.98
N ILE A 210 3.74 17.60 14.20
CA ILE A 210 2.89 18.69 14.71
C ILE A 210 3.37 19.15 16.09
N ARG A 211 3.68 18.21 16.99
CA ARG A 211 4.20 18.54 18.33
C ARG A 211 5.54 19.26 18.27
N LEU A 212 6.47 18.81 17.42
CA LEU A 212 7.75 19.46 17.20
C LEU A 212 7.60 20.88 16.63
N LYS A 213 6.70 21.09 15.67
CA LYS A 213 6.40 22.42 15.12
C LYS A 213 5.85 23.37 16.20
N ARG A 214 4.96 22.88 17.07
CA ARG A 214 4.45 23.66 18.20
C ARG A 214 5.58 24.05 19.16
N LEU A 215 6.42 23.09 19.55
CA LEU A 215 7.58 23.34 20.41
C LEU A 215 8.57 24.35 19.80
N LEU A 216 8.88 24.23 18.51
CA LEU A 216 9.75 25.17 17.81
C LEU A 216 9.17 26.60 17.78
N ASN A 217 7.85 26.72 17.61
CA ASN A 217 7.18 28.02 17.63
C ASN A 217 7.14 28.64 19.03
N GLU A 218 6.95 27.83 20.08
CA GLU A 218 7.06 28.29 21.47
C GLU A 218 8.46 28.80 21.77
N ALA A 219 9.50 28.05 21.36
CA ALA A 219 10.91 28.44 21.46
C ALA A 219 11.32 29.62 20.56
N LYS A 220 10.41 30.20 19.79
CA LYS A 220 10.62 31.45 19.04
C LYS A 220 9.97 32.66 19.71
N LYS A 221 8.88 32.44 20.48
CA LYS A 221 8.05 33.51 21.03
C LYS A 221 8.56 34.02 22.35
N ASP A 222 9.09 33.13 23.17
CA ASP A 222 9.62 33.47 24.48
C ASP A 222 11.12 33.16 24.46
N GLU A 223 11.97 34.06 24.96
CA GLU A 223 13.36 33.75 25.38
C GLU A 223 13.41 32.73 26.54
N LYS A 224 12.34 31.94 26.73
CA LYS A 224 12.24 30.88 27.72
C LYS A 224 13.02 29.67 27.25
N SER A 225 13.77 29.08 28.18
CA SER A 225 14.46 27.83 27.99
C SER A 225 13.48 26.73 27.54
N LEU A 226 13.92 25.94 26.56
CA LEU A 226 13.20 24.77 26.06
C LEU A 226 12.84 23.83 27.21
N ASN A 227 11.60 23.34 27.26
CA ASN A 227 11.17 22.41 28.29
C ASN A 227 11.71 21.00 28.01
N ILE A 228 12.63 20.52 28.85
CA ILE A 228 13.24 19.19 28.71
C ILE A 228 12.22 18.06 28.77
N ASN A 229 11.19 18.17 29.61
CA ASN A 229 10.13 17.16 29.72
C ASN A 229 9.31 17.08 28.43
N ALA A 230 9.14 18.20 27.73
CA ALA A 230 8.46 18.21 26.44
C ALA A 230 9.29 17.49 25.37
N ILE A 231 10.61 17.72 25.32
CA ILE A 231 11.52 17.02 24.39
C ILE A 231 11.55 15.52 24.69
N GLN A 232 11.71 15.12 25.96
CA GLN A 232 11.72 13.72 26.38
C GLN A 232 10.42 13.00 26.01
N ASN A 233 9.26 13.63 26.23
CA ASN A 233 7.96 13.08 25.83
C ASN A 233 7.86 12.91 24.31
N ILE A 234 8.26 13.92 23.53
CA ILE A 234 8.25 13.81 22.07
C ILE A 234 9.22 12.71 21.59
N ARG A 235 10.40 12.57 22.20
CA ARG A 235 11.37 11.49 21.90
C ARG A 235 10.76 10.11 22.17
N GLN A 236 10.13 9.93 23.32
CA GLN A 236 9.46 8.66 23.65
C GLN A 236 8.37 8.31 22.62
N LYS A 237 7.58 9.31 22.19
CA LYS A 237 6.57 9.11 21.15
C LYS A 237 7.17 8.91 19.76
N TYR A 238 8.35 9.46 19.49
CA TYR A 238 9.11 9.17 18.27
C TYR A 238 9.54 7.70 18.24
N LEU A 239 10.10 7.17 19.32
CA LEU A 239 10.46 5.75 19.43
C LEU A 239 9.27 4.81 19.27
N LEU A 240 8.11 5.17 19.84
CA LEU A 240 6.88 4.41 19.63
C LEU A 240 6.42 4.45 18.15
N CYS A 241 6.62 5.58 17.46
CA CYS A 241 6.37 5.66 16.02
C CYS A 241 7.34 4.80 15.22
N CYS A 242 8.63 4.73 15.59
CA CYS A 242 9.58 3.82 14.96
C CYS A 242 9.09 2.37 15.08
N GLY A 243 8.79 1.92 16.31
CA GLY A 243 8.29 0.56 16.55
C GLY A 243 6.99 0.25 15.79
N LEU A 244 6.07 1.21 15.71
CA LEU A 244 4.86 1.08 14.89
C LEU A 244 5.18 0.88 13.40
N VAL A 245 6.09 1.70 12.85
CA VAL A 245 6.47 1.64 11.44
C VAL A 245 7.21 0.35 11.12
N ASP A 246 8.13 -0.09 11.99
CA ASP A 246 8.85 -1.35 11.83
C ASP A 246 7.89 -2.54 11.78
N LYS A 247 6.86 -2.55 12.65
CA LYS A 247 5.83 -3.59 12.63
C LYS A 247 4.99 -3.56 11.38
N ILE A 248 4.64 -2.38 10.88
CA ILE A 248 3.93 -2.27 9.61
C ILE A 248 4.82 -2.73 8.45
N ASP A 249 6.12 -2.46 8.51
CA ASP A 249 7.10 -2.84 7.48
C ASP A 249 7.23 -4.35 7.30
N GLU A 250 6.98 -5.15 8.35
CA GLU A 250 6.96 -6.63 8.24
C GLU A 250 5.98 -7.16 7.17
N VAL A 251 4.91 -6.42 6.89
CA VAL A 251 3.95 -6.71 5.80
C VAL A 251 4.22 -5.85 4.57
N MET A 252 4.50 -4.55 4.77
CA MET A 252 4.61 -3.60 3.66
C MET A 252 5.86 -3.81 2.83
N SER A 253 6.99 -4.18 3.43
CA SER A 253 8.25 -4.40 2.75
C SER A 253 8.19 -5.43 1.62
N PRO A 254 7.71 -6.68 1.85
CA PRO A 254 7.52 -7.64 0.76
C PRO A 254 6.44 -7.19 -0.24
N CYS A 255 5.38 -6.52 0.22
CA CYS A 255 4.36 -5.99 -0.68
C CYS A 255 4.91 -4.92 -1.64
N LEU A 256 5.79 -4.04 -1.16
CA LEU A 256 6.44 -3.00 -1.97
C LEU A 256 7.32 -3.61 -3.06
N PHE A 257 8.06 -4.67 -2.74
CA PHE A 257 8.86 -5.41 -3.72
C PHE A 257 8.00 -6.03 -4.83
N LEU A 258 6.90 -6.69 -4.43
CA LEU A 258 5.96 -7.29 -5.38
C LEU A 258 5.28 -6.23 -6.26
N MET A 259 4.82 -5.13 -5.66
CA MET A 259 4.21 -4.01 -6.38
C MET A 259 5.18 -3.36 -7.37
N PHE A 260 6.46 -3.25 -7.06
CA PHE A 260 7.44 -2.72 -8.01
C PHE A 260 7.68 -3.70 -9.17
N THR A 261 7.70 -5.00 -8.91
CA THR A 261 7.81 -6.00 -9.97
C THR A 261 6.60 -5.92 -10.92
N ASP A 262 5.39 -5.79 -10.37
CA ASP A 262 4.16 -5.57 -11.15
C ASP A 262 4.19 -4.25 -11.93
N PHE A 263 4.70 -3.18 -11.31
CA PHE A 263 4.93 -1.90 -11.96
C PHE A 263 5.84 -2.02 -13.19
N VAL A 264 6.96 -2.72 -13.07
CA VAL A 264 7.90 -2.96 -14.17
C VAL A 264 7.19 -3.70 -15.31
N VAL A 265 6.47 -4.78 -15.02
CA VAL A 265 5.73 -5.55 -16.04
C VAL A 265 4.68 -4.70 -16.75
N HIS A 266 3.91 -3.92 -16.01
CA HIS A 266 2.90 -3.03 -16.58
C HIS A 266 3.50 -1.89 -17.41
N ALA A 267 4.61 -1.32 -16.97
CA ALA A 267 5.32 -0.29 -17.71
C ALA A 267 5.90 -0.84 -19.01
N SER A 268 6.56 -2.01 -18.97
CA SER A 268 7.05 -2.69 -20.17
C SER A 268 5.92 -3.04 -21.15
N ALA A 269 4.80 -3.56 -20.65
CA ALA A 269 3.63 -3.87 -21.48
C ALA A 269 3.01 -2.61 -22.11
N LEU A 270 2.96 -1.50 -21.38
CA LEU A 270 2.49 -0.22 -21.90
C LEU A 270 3.42 0.33 -22.98
N SER A 271 4.74 0.33 -22.73
CA SER A 271 5.73 0.76 -23.70
C SER A 271 5.67 -0.07 -24.97
N HIS A 272 5.54 -1.40 -24.85
CA HIS A 272 5.37 -2.27 -26.01
C HIS A 272 4.08 -1.93 -26.78
N ALA A 273 2.95 -1.78 -26.09
CA ALA A 273 1.68 -1.46 -26.74
C ALA A 273 1.67 -0.08 -27.42
N LEU A 274 2.49 0.87 -26.97
CA LEU A 274 2.63 2.19 -27.57
C LEU A 274 3.61 2.21 -28.75
N LEU A 275 4.70 1.43 -28.68
CA LEU A 275 5.75 1.42 -29.69
C LEU A 275 5.45 0.49 -30.87
N TYR A 276 4.73 -0.61 -30.65
CA TYR A 276 4.45 -1.62 -31.66
C TYR A 276 2.96 -1.65 -32.04
N THR A 277 2.68 -1.57 -33.34
CA THR A 277 1.31 -1.52 -33.91
C THR A 277 0.79 -2.89 -34.34
N GLU A 278 1.18 -3.96 -33.63
CA GLU A 278 0.81 -5.33 -34.00
C GLU A 278 -0.61 -5.73 -33.56
N LEU A 279 -1.26 -4.92 -32.71
CA LEU A 279 -2.58 -5.20 -32.15
C LEU A 279 -3.69 -4.43 -32.88
N ASN A 280 -4.88 -5.03 -32.97
CA ASN A 280 -6.10 -4.31 -33.36
C ASN A 280 -6.29 -3.08 -32.47
N GLN A 281 -6.69 -1.95 -33.06
CA GLN A 281 -6.76 -0.65 -32.38
C GLN A 281 -7.58 -0.67 -31.08
N SER A 282 -8.72 -1.37 -31.07
CA SER A 282 -9.56 -1.53 -29.86
C SER A 282 -8.83 -2.29 -28.74
N THR A 283 -8.14 -3.38 -29.07
CA THR A 283 -7.37 -4.18 -28.12
C THR A 283 -6.16 -3.41 -27.60
N GLN A 284 -5.50 -2.65 -28.46
CA GLN A 284 -4.39 -1.77 -28.10
C GLN A 284 -4.84 -0.73 -27.07
N TRP A 285 -5.96 -0.05 -27.31
CA TRP A 285 -6.50 0.94 -26.35
C TRP A 285 -6.90 0.32 -25.00
N ALA A 286 -7.53 -0.86 -25.01
CA ALA A 286 -7.85 -1.56 -23.77
C ALA A 286 -6.59 -1.89 -22.95
N VAL A 287 -5.53 -2.35 -23.61
CA VAL A 287 -4.23 -2.64 -22.98
C VAL A 287 -3.59 -1.35 -22.43
N VAL A 288 -3.60 -0.26 -23.20
CA VAL A 288 -3.07 1.04 -22.77
C VAL A 288 -3.80 1.56 -21.55
N MET A 289 -5.14 1.56 -21.56
CA MET A 289 -5.94 2.02 -20.43
C MET A 289 -5.71 1.15 -19.18
N GLN A 290 -5.72 -0.17 -19.33
CA GLN A 290 -5.54 -1.10 -18.22
C GLN A 290 -4.16 -0.95 -17.55
N ASN A 291 -3.09 -0.90 -18.34
CA ASN A 291 -1.74 -0.70 -17.79
C ASN A 291 -1.62 0.68 -17.15
N SER A 292 -2.19 1.73 -17.74
CA SER A 292 -2.18 3.08 -17.16
C SER A 292 -2.86 3.13 -15.79
N LEU A 293 -4.02 2.49 -15.62
CA LEU A 293 -4.72 2.41 -14.33
C LEU A 293 -3.87 1.70 -13.26
N ASN A 294 -3.19 0.61 -13.62
CA ASN A 294 -2.33 -0.11 -12.69
C ASN A 294 -1.09 0.70 -12.30
N LEU A 295 -0.48 1.44 -13.24
CA LEU A 295 0.62 2.36 -12.94
C LEU A 295 0.18 3.51 -12.02
N ILE A 296 -1.02 4.08 -12.23
CA ILE A 296 -1.59 5.11 -11.34
C ILE A 296 -1.77 4.54 -9.92
N ASN A 297 -2.27 3.31 -9.81
CA ASN A 297 -2.45 2.66 -8.52
C ASN A 297 -1.11 2.48 -7.78
N ALA A 298 -0.11 1.91 -8.47
CA ALA A 298 1.24 1.72 -7.94
C ALA A 298 1.90 3.05 -7.52
N TRP A 299 1.70 4.11 -8.31
CA TRP A 299 2.18 5.46 -7.98
C TRP A 299 1.55 5.99 -6.69
N LEU A 300 0.25 5.82 -6.49
CA LEU A 300 -0.45 6.25 -5.28
C LEU A 300 0.06 5.52 -4.04
N PHE A 301 0.26 4.21 -4.13
CA PHE A 301 0.86 3.40 -3.07
C PHE A 301 2.26 3.90 -2.73
N THR A 302 3.11 4.03 -3.74
CA THR A 302 4.50 4.45 -3.58
C THR A 302 4.61 5.86 -2.98
N ARG A 303 3.75 6.79 -3.41
CA ARG A 303 3.68 8.13 -2.84
C ARG A 303 3.23 8.11 -1.39
N SER A 304 2.32 7.21 -1.03
CA SER A 304 1.88 7.03 0.34
C SER A 304 3.04 6.52 1.20
N THR A 305 3.72 5.46 0.80
CA THR A 305 4.83 4.90 1.59
C THR A 305 6.00 5.88 1.75
N LEU A 306 6.36 6.61 0.68
CA LEU A 306 7.46 7.57 0.68
C LEU A 306 7.23 8.78 1.61
N GLN A 307 5.98 9.21 1.78
CA GLN A 307 5.65 10.34 2.67
C GLN A 307 5.96 10.08 4.15
N ILE A 308 6.09 8.82 4.57
CA ILE A 308 6.49 8.46 5.94
C ILE A 308 7.93 8.94 6.18
N HIS A 309 8.82 8.61 5.25
CA HIS A 309 10.23 9.00 5.30
C HIS A 309 10.41 10.52 5.17
N GLU A 310 9.72 11.17 4.22
CA GLU A 310 9.78 12.65 4.07
C GLU A 310 9.39 13.38 5.36
N LYS A 311 8.30 12.94 6.03
CA LYS A 311 7.84 13.53 7.30
C LYS A 311 8.78 13.23 8.46
N SER A 312 9.43 12.07 8.43
CA SER A 312 10.45 11.72 9.42
C SER A 312 11.65 12.65 9.30
N LEU A 313 12.17 12.86 8.08
CA LEU A 313 13.25 13.82 7.84
C LEU A 313 12.88 15.24 8.24
N GLU A 314 11.64 15.67 7.98
CA GLU A 314 11.16 16.98 8.42
C GLU A 314 11.15 17.09 9.96
N SER A 315 10.78 16.00 10.66
CA SER A 315 10.80 15.94 12.12
C SER A 315 12.23 16.06 12.66
N LEU A 316 13.18 15.30 12.09
CA LEU A 316 14.60 15.36 12.46
C LEU A 316 15.21 16.74 12.18
N ALA A 317 14.88 17.36 11.05
CA ALA A 317 15.33 18.71 10.73
C ALA A 317 14.83 19.76 11.74
N ILE A 318 13.62 19.60 12.28
CA ILE A 318 13.10 20.48 13.35
C ILE A 318 13.87 20.24 14.66
N VAL A 319 14.12 18.98 15.01
CA VAL A 319 14.90 18.62 16.20
C VAL A 319 16.33 19.20 16.12
N TYR A 320 16.96 19.15 14.95
CA TYR A 320 18.25 19.81 14.71
C TYR A 320 18.15 21.34 14.83
N LYS A 321 17.08 21.97 14.34
CA LYS A 321 16.87 23.41 14.56
C LYS A 321 16.68 23.76 16.04
N LEU A 322 16.13 22.84 16.84
CA LEU A 322 15.98 23.01 18.28
C LEU A 322 17.33 22.90 19.02
N SER A 323 18.27 22.07 18.55
CA SER A 323 19.61 21.98 19.17
C SER A 323 20.38 23.29 19.06
N MET A 324 20.22 24.01 17.95
CA MET A 324 20.82 25.33 17.73
C MET A 324 20.22 26.45 18.58
N LYS A 325 19.10 26.19 19.26
CA LYS A 325 18.35 27.18 20.06
C LYS A 325 18.52 26.99 21.57
N THR A 326 19.26 25.98 22.00
CA THR A 326 19.46 25.68 23.42
C THR A 326 20.93 25.79 23.80
N ASN A 327 21.21 26.46 24.91
CA ASN A 327 22.54 26.50 25.52
C ASN A 327 22.70 25.46 26.64
N SER A 328 21.68 24.63 26.89
CA SER A 328 21.69 23.63 27.96
C SER A 328 22.25 22.31 27.46
N ILE A 329 23.33 21.85 28.10
CA ILE A 329 23.98 20.55 27.83
C ILE A 329 23.00 19.39 28.04
N HIS A 330 22.15 19.44 29.06
CA HIS A 330 21.15 18.39 29.30
C HIS A 330 20.12 18.29 28.17
N LEU A 331 19.66 19.44 27.66
CA LEU A 331 18.76 19.48 26.50
C LEU A 331 19.48 19.02 25.22
N LEU A 332 20.76 19.37 25.07
CA LEU A 332 21.56 18.94 23.92
C LEU A 332 21.79 17.43 23.92
N ASN A 333 22.04 16.81 25.08
CA ASN A 333 22.14 15.35 25.21
C ASN A 333 20.83 14.67 24.82
N GLU A 334 19.70 15.19 25.28
CA GLU A 334 18.37 14.70 24.91
C GLU A 334 18.09 14.80 23.41
N ILE A 335 18.46 15.91 22.79
CA ILE A 335 18.33 16.12 21.35
C ILE A 335 19.31 15.22 20.58
N SER A 336 20.53 15.02 21.05
CA SER A 336 21.50 14.11 20.44
C SER A 336 20.98 12.67 20.45
N LEU A 337 20.36 12.21 21.55
CA LEU A 337 19.72 10.90 21.61
C LEU A 337 18.55 10.77 20.61
N PHE A 338 17.82 11.86 20.35
CA PHE A 338 16.77 11.89 19.34
C PHE A 338 17.37 11.77 17.93
N LEU A 339 18.40 12.56 17.62
CA LEU A 339 19.03 12.62 16.30
C LEU A 339 19.85 11.36 15.95
N ASN A 340 20.37 10.66 16.96
CA ASN A 340 21.11 9.41 16.78
C ASN A 340 20.22 8.21 16.46
N HIS A 341 18.90 8.37 16.43
CA HIS A 341 17.98 7.29 16.10
C HIS A 341 17.84 7.12 14.58
N ASN A 342 17.62 5.87 14.14
CA ASN A 342 17.48 5.56 12.72
C ASN A 342 16.27 6.28 12.10
N GLU A 343 16.39 6.59 10.82
CA GLU A 343 15.30 7.20 10.03
C GLU A 343 14.07 6.29 10.01
N ILE A 344 12.87 6.87 10.05
CA ILE A 344 11.61 6.13 9.96
C ILE A 344 11.22 6.04 8.49
N GLY A 345 11.01 4.83 7.98
CA GLY A 345 10.57 4.58 6.62
C GLY A 345 10.28 3.10 6.40
N PHE A 346 9.71 2.77 5.24
CA PHE A 346 9.56 1.38 4.83
C PHE A 346 10.76 0.91 4.03
N THR A 347 11.05 -0.38 4.11
CA THR A 347 12.11 -1.00 3.33
C THR A 347 11.55 -1.60 2.04
N PHE A 348 12.39 -1.72 1.02
CA PHE A 348 12.07 -2.37 -0.23
C PHE A 348 12.49 -3.84 -0.16
N GLY A 349 11.58 -4.74 0.20
CA GLY A 349 11.86 -6.17 0.36
C GLY A 349 12.97 -6.48 1.38
N GLY A 350 13.21 -5.59 2.34
CA GLY A 350 14.28 -5.68 3.34
C GLY A 350 15.67 -5.27 2.84
N MET A 351 15.80 -4.78 1.60
CA MET A 351 17.10 -4.49 0.99
C MET A 351 17.60 -3.07 1.31
N PHE A 352 16.75 -2.06 1.11
CA PHE A 352 17.08 -0.66 1.36
C PHE A 352 15.83 0.14 1.74
N MET A 353 15.99 1.28 2.40
CA MET A 353 14.88 2.16 2.75
C MET A 353 14.34 2.87 1.50
N LEU A 354 13.02 2.93 1.37
CA LEU A 354 12.36 3.62 0.27
C LEU A 354 12.44 5.15 0.48
N THR A 355 13.30 5.80 -0.30
CA THR A 355 13.50 7.25 -0.31
C THR A 355 13.23 7.81 -1.71
N THR A 356 13.24 9.14 -1.86
CA THR A 356 13.16 9.78 -3.18
C THR A 356 14.35 9.42 -4.07
N SER A 357 15.54 9.28 -3.49
CA SER A 357 16.74 8.86 -4.23
C SER A 357 16.65 7.42 -4.68
N SER A 358 16.27 6.49 -3.80
CA SER A 358 16.11 5.07 -4.17
C SER A 358 15.04 4.89 -5.24
N LEU A 359 13.94 5.64 -5.16
CA LEU A 359 12.89 5.66 -6.16
C LEU A 359 13.41 6.17 -7.50
N SER A 360 14.18 7.26 -7.52
CA SER A 360 14.82 7.76 -8.75
C SER A 360 15.72 6.68 -9.37
N THR A 361 16.52 5.98 -8.57
CA THR A 361 17.37 4.87 -9.06
C THR A 361 16.54 3.74 -9.66
N LEU A 362 15.45 3.33 -9.00
CA LEU A 362 14.53 2.31 -9.50
C LEU A 362 13.88 2.73 -10.83
N PHE A 363 13.50 3.99 -10.97
CA PHE A 363 12.98 4.55 -12.23
C PHE A 363 14.05 4.58 -13.33
N SER A 364 15.30 4.93 -13.03
CA SER A 364 16.39 4.86 -13.98
C SER A 364 16.61 3.43 -14.48
N VAL A 365 16.64 2.46 -13.58
CA VAL A 365 16.73 1.03 -13.92
C VAL A 365 15.58 0.60 -14.82
N LEU A 366 14.34 1.00 -14.51
CA LEU A 366 13.18 0.71 -15.34
C LEU A 366 13.30 1.30 -16.74
N ILE A 367 13.68 2.57 -16.86
CA ILE A 367 13.87 3.23 -18.16
C ILE A 367 14.94 2.50 -18.97
N THR A 368 16.04 2.10 -18.34
CA THR A 368 17.09 1.29 -18.99
C THR A 368 16.53 -0.04 -19.51
N PHE A 369 15.74 -0.77 -18.71
CA PHE A 369 15.08 -2.00 -19.17
C PHE A 369 14.14 -1.74 -20.35
N ILE A 370 13.32 -0.70 -20.29
CA ILE A 370 12.38 -0.36 -21.36
C ILE A 370 13.12 0.00 -22.66
N LEU A 371 14.20 0.79 -22.58
CA LEU A 371 15.02 1.15 -23.73
C LEU A 371 15.80 -0.02 -24.31
N ALA A 372 16.16 -1.00 -23.47
CA ALA A 372 16.88 -2.21 -23.90
C ALA A 372 15.97 -3.30 -24.48
N LEU A 373 14.65 -3.28 -24.18
CA LEU A 373 13.69 -4.29 -24.66
C LEU A 373 13.72 -4.49 -26.19
N PRO A 374 13.75 -3.44 -27.04
CA PRO A 374 13.85 -3.60 -28.48
C PRO A 374 15.10 -4.38 -28.93
N SER A 375 16.21 -4.25 -28.20
CA SER A 375 17.50 -4.90 -28.49
C SER A 375 17.49 -6.41 -28.25
N PHE A 376 16.53 -6.91 -27.45
CA PHE A 376 16.35 -8.33 -27.16
C PHE A 376 15.29 -9.01 -28.03
N ALA A 377 14.53 -8.22 -28.80
CA ALA A 377 13.51 -8.72 -29.73
C ALA A 377 14.06 -8.99 -31.15
N THR A 378 15.34 -8.67 -31.38
CA THR A 378 16.15 -9.06 -32.54
C THR A 378 17.04 -10.23 -32.20
#